data_AF-A0A9P1FHE4-F1
#
_entry.id   AF-A0A9P1FHE4-F1
#
_cell.length_a   1.000
_cell.length_b   1.000
_cell.length_c   1.000
_cell.angle_alpha   90.00
_cell.angle_beta   90.00
_cell.angle_gamma   90.00
#
_symmetry.space_group_name_H-M   'P 1'
#
loop_
_entity.id
_entity.type
_entity.pdbx_description
1 polymer ?
#
loop_
_entity_poly.entity_id
_entity_poly.type
_entity_poly.pdbx_seq_one_letter_code
_entity_poly.pdbx_strand_id
1 'polypeptide(L)'
;MLSAPGLSFFVKTFGCIWCCDALKLHDYTSHNGWDSLATVPATLRIDVGPGGGLGIWDLFTYLVPHQERREPGTLRSLSSDFVDFSGFRKADSFKTICQLASAVPNFFAAEVPVQRFNEKENDEVRIRFNLTLEDFPALYLFQDALGEGLRYTDAVQTPNMIRWLRSKGILMPSITSIDELDALVERFLRDADPRHVEQARETAKKYSTDPKAPIYAKTMEKILEKGAGYPQDEVVRVMKILQGKVHPQKRKDLGEKLKVLKVFARLEACDVYECPAGYEKRFGAAGIIGIDRDTCCKPPCQSTEGDEHDAQGHHCDYYDERTVQECGDWDTMGFRANRMCCACGGGVTRMPQDD
;
A
#
# COMPACT_ATOMS: atom_id res chain seq x y z
N MET A 1 -32.94 29.47 8.26
CA MET A 1 -32.92 29.55 6.79
C MET A 1 -31.63 28.92 6.31
N LEU A 2 -31.77 27.99 5.37
CA LEU A 2 -30.76 27.07 4.85
C LEU A 2 -29.60 27.81 4.16
N SER A 3 -28.36 27.50 4.49
CA SER A 3 -27.23 27.69 3.57
C SER A 3 -26.68 26.32 3.18
N ALA A 4 -27.06 25.86 1.99
CA ALA A 4 -26.49 24.71 1.29
C ALA A 4 -25.20 25.16 0.55
N PRO A 5 -24.35 24.23 0.08
CA PRO A 5 -22.89 24.33 0.16
C PRO A 5 -22.21 24.91 -1.09
N GLY A 6 -20.98 25.39 -0.89
CA GLY A 6 -20.10 25.90 -1.94
C GLY A 6 -19.74 24.85 -2.99
N LEU A 7 -19.84 25.26 -4.25
CA LEU A 7 -19.36 24.54 -5.42
C LEU A 7 -17.85 24.28 -5.30
N SER A 8 -17.44 23.02 -5.36
CA SER A 8 -16.06 22.63 -5.64
C SER A 8 -15.88 22.56 -7.16
N PHE A 9 -15.04 23.42 -7.72
CA PHE A 9 -14.64 23.37 -9.13
C PHE A 9 -13.56 22.30 -9.31
N PHE A 10 -13.83 21.29 -10.13
CA PHE A 10 -12.80 20.42 -10.70
C PHE A 10 -12.23 21.11 -11.94
N VAL A 11 -11.05 21.75 -11.81
CA VAL A 11 -10.24 22.07 -12.98
C VAL A 11 -9.37 20.85 -13.26
N LYS A 12 -9.62 20.22 -14.41
CA LYS A 12 -8.79 19.15 -14.96
C LYS A 12 -7.50 19.79 -15.47
N THR A 13 -6.57 20.12 -14.57
CA THR A 13 -5.21 20.49 -14.95
C THR A 13 -4.47 19.22 -15.36
N PHE A 14 -4.30 19.07 -16.67
CA PHE A 14 -3.35 18.12 -17.25
C PHE A 14 -1.95 18.50 -16.77
N GLY A 15 -1.47 17.78 -15.76
CA GLY A 15 -0.17 18.06 -15.13
C GLY A 15 0.18 17.01 -14.08
N CYS A 16 -0.06 15.74 -14.40
CA CYS A 16 0.37 14.59 -13.62
C CYS A 16 0.35 13.34 -14.51
N ILE A 17 1.06 13.37 -15.66
CA ILE A 17 0.99 12.29 -16.64
C ILE A 17 2.02 11.17 -16.41
N TRP A 18 3.02 11.32 -15.55
CA TRP A 18 4.02 10.24 -15.42
C TRP A 18 3.91 9.36 -14.17
N CYS A 19 3.02 9.65 -13.23
CA CYS A 19 2.84 8.78 -12.03
C CYS A 19 1.43 8.21 -11.79
N CYS A 20 0.40 8.64 -12.55
CA CYS A 20 -1.01 8.34 -12.25
C CYS A 20 -1.77 7.65 -13.39
N ASP A 21 -1.33 6.46 -13.82
CA ASP A 21 -2.03 5.61 -14.79
C ASP A 21 -3.20 4.78 -14.20
N ALA A 22 -4.12 5.41 -13.47
CA ALA A 22 -5.20 4.67 -12.79
C ALA A 22 -6.61 5.27 -12.87
N LEU A 23 -6.96 6.03 -13.92
CA LEU A 23 -8.34 6.47 -14.16
C LEU A 23 -8.80 6.12 -15.58
N LYS A 24 -9.39 4.94 -15.76
CA LYS A 24 -10.19 4.58 -16.94
C LYS A 24 -11.52 5.34 -16.91
N LEU A 25 -11.74 6.22 -17.88
CA LEU A 25 -13.03 6.87 -18.14
C LEU A 25 -13.94 5.89 -18.89
N HIS A 26 -15.14 5.64 -18.34
CA HIS A 26 -16.22 4.92 -19.02
C HIS A 26 -16.99 5.85 -19.95
N ASP A 27 -17.32 5.35 -21.15
CA ASP A 27 -18.15 5.93 -22.20
C ASP A 27 -19.48 6.51 -21.70
N TYR A 28 -19.89 7.66 -22.26
CA TYR A 28 -21.31 8.03 -22.35
C TYR A 28 -21.60 8.72 -23.69
N THR A 29 -22.46 8.07 -24.48
CA THR A 29 -22.97 8.48 -25.79
C THR A 29 -24.04 9.58 -25.70
N SER A 30 -24.02 10.46 -26.71
CA SER A 30 -24.87 11.63 -26.94
C SER A 30 -26.36 11.33 -27.12
N HIS A 31 -27.25 12.20 -26.61
CA HIS A 31 -28.56 12.49 -27.24
C HIS A 31 -29.02 13.94 -26.94
N ASN A 32 -29.60 14.56 -27.98
CA ASN A 32 -29.91 15.98 -28.14
C ASN A 32 -31.31 16.36 -27.62
N GLY A 33 -31.47 17.59 -27.13
CA GLY A 33 -32.79 18.24 -26.94
C GLY A 33 -32.68 19.58 -26.21
N TRP A 34 -32.94 20.68 -26.92
CA TRP A 34 -33.00 22.05 -26.40
C TRP A 34 -34.47 22.41 -26.10
N ASP A 35 -34.75 23.10 -24.97
CA ASP A 35 -35.57 24.32 -24.93
C ASP A 35 -35.76 24.92 -23.51
N SER A 36 -35.64 26.26 -23.45
CA SER A 36 -36.30 27.23 -22.52
C SER A 36 -35.73 27.58 -21.12
N LEU A 37 -34.79 28.55 -21.12
CA LEU A 37 -34.61 29.77 -20.29
C LEU A 37 -34.95 29.80 -18.78
N ALA A 38 -33.90 29.98 -17.95
CA ALA A 38 -33.83 31.00 -16.89
C ALA A 38 -32.36 31.32 -16.50
N THR A 39 -32.02 32.60 -16.53
CA THR A 39 -30.80 33.32 -16.05
C THR A 39 -29.78 32.58 -15.17
N VAL A 40 -28.54 32.45 -15.67
CA VAL A 40 -27.31 32.14 -14.91
C VAL A 40 -26.16 32.97 -15.52
N PRO A 41 -25.29 33.66 -14.74
CA PRO A 41 -24.23 34.49 -15.31
C PRO A 41 -22.99 33.67 -15.72
N ALA A 42 -22.57 33.87 -16.97
CA ALA A 42 -21.26 33.61 -17.59
C ALA A 42 -20.77 32.14 -17.71
N THR A 43 -21.27 31.45 -18.73
CA THR A 43 -20.64 30.29 -19.36
C THR A 43 -19.66 30.75 -20.46
N LEU A 44 -18.38 30.38 -20.40
CA LEU A 44 -17.47 30.53 -21.54
C LEU A 44 -17.82 29.46 -22.59
N ARG A 45 -18.49 29.89 -23.66
CA ARG A 45 -18.83 29.07 -24.84
C ARG A 45 -17.76 29.32 -25.91
N ILE A 46 -17.01 28.29 -26.30
CA ILE A 46 -16.12 28.35 -27.47
C ILE A 46 -16.90 27.75 -28.65
N ASP A 47 -17.44 28.60 -29.51
CA ASP A 47 -18.02 28.19 -30.80
C ASP A 47 -16.89 27.89 -31.79
N VAL A 48 -16.84 26.66 -32.28
CA VAL A 48 -15.94 26.27 -33.38
C VAL A 48 -16.74 26.42 -34.67
N GLY A 49 -16.51 27.53 -35.38
CA GLY A 49 -17.03 27.73 -36.74
C GLY A 49 -16.37 26.75 -37.73
N PRO A 50 -17.05 26.35 -38.82
CA PRO A 50 -16.53 25.37 -39.74
C PRO A 50 -15.52 26.03 -40.69
N GLY A 51 -14.23 25.75 -40.46
CA GLY A 51 -13.18 26.01 -41.44
C GLY A 51 -11.97 26.74 -40.86
N GLY A 52 -10.88 26.01 -40.67
CA GLY A 52 -9.56 26.56 -40.34
C GLY A 52 -8.87 25.75 -39.25
N GLY A 53 -8.13 24.72 -39.65
CA GLY A 53 -7.29 23.96 -38.73
C GLY A 53 -6.15 24.83 -38.18
N LEU A 54 -6.11 24.97 -36.86
CA LEU A 54 -4.92 25.41 -36.12
C LEU A 54 -4.52 24.27 -35.18
N GLY A 55 -3.26 23.86 -35.30
CA GLY A 55 -2.71 22.70 -34.61
C GLY A 55 -2.59 22.93 -33.10
N ILE A 56 -2.60 21.82 -32.37
CA ILE A 56 -2.44 21.67 -30.91
C ILE A 56 -1.25 22.44 -30.29
N TRP A 57 -0.32 22.94 -31.11
CA TRP A 57 0.86 23.69 -30.67
C TRP A 57 0.56 25.17 -30.34
N ASP A 58 -0.44 25.80 -30.96
CA ASP A 58 -0.74 27.22 -30.70
C ASP A 58 -1.49 27.48 -29.38
N LEU A 59 -2.02 26.43 -28.74
CA LEU A 59 -2.66 26.52 -27.42
C LEU A 59 -1.64 26.48 -26.25
N PHE A 60 -0.43 25.97 -26.49
CA PHE A 60 0.58 25.82 -25.44
C PHE A 60 1.26 27.15 -25.08
N THR A 61 1.40 28.06 -26.05
CA THR A 61 2.13 29.32 -25.87
C THR A 61 1.33 30.39 -25.12
N TYR A 62 0.01 30.22 -24.97
CA TYR A 62 -0.87 31.21 -24.32
C TYR A 62 -1.22 30.90 -22.85
N LEU A 63 -0.77 29.77 -22.29
CA LEU A 63 -1.07 29.34 -20.91
C LEU A 63 0.12 29.38 -19.95
N VAL A 64 1.28 29.90 -20.36
CA VAL A 64 2.43 30.17 -19.47
C VAL A 64 2.73 31.66 -19.44
N PRO A 65 1.78 32.47 -18.96
CA PRO A 65 2.17 33.42 -17.93
C PRO A 65 1.07 33.49 -16.87
N HIS A 66 0.80 32.38 -16.18
CA HIS A 66 -0.20 32.37 -15.12
C HIS A 66 0.45 32.07 -13.78
N GLN A 67 0.55 33.15 -12.98
CA GLN A 67 0.40 33.19 -11.53
C GLN A 67 0.43 31.82 -10.86
N GLU A 68 1.48 31.57 -10.08
CA GLU A 68 1.49 30.61 -8.98
C GLU A 68 0.22 30.82 -8.14
N ARG A 69 -0.89 30.15 -8.48
CA ARG A 69 -2.00 30.00 -7.55
C ARG A 69 -1.48 29.09 -6.45
N ARG A 70 -1.16 29.70 -5.32
CA ARG A 70 -0.81 29.00 -4.10
C ARG A 70 -2.05 28.21 -3.68
N GLU A 71 -2.07 26.93 -4.04
CA GLU A 71 -3.02 26.01 -3.42
C GLU A 71 -2.46 25.64 -2.04
N PRO A 72 -3.24 25.78 -0.96
CA PRO A 72 -2.76 25.45 0.37
C PRO A 72 -2.42 23.96 0.42
N GLY A 73 -1.19 23.62 0.81
CA GLY A 73 -0.76 22.24 1.05
C GLY A 73 -0.18 21.50 -0.16
N THR A 74 0.92 21.99 -0.75
CA THR A 74 1.60 21.26 -1.84
C THR A 74 2.90 20.63 -1.35
N LEU A 75 3.07 19.30 -1.47
CA LEU A 75 4.37 18.65 -1.32
C LEU A 75 5.04 18.53 -2.70
N ARG A 76 6.24 19.09 -2.86
CA ARG A 76 7.03 18.92 -4.08
C ARG A 76 8.26 18.05 -3.83
N SER A 77 8.45 17.06 -4.69
CA SER A 77 9.71 16.35 -4.84
C SER A 77 10.50 16.97 -5.98
N LEU A 78 11.73 17.37 -5.71
CA LEU A 78 12.70 17.74 -6.73
C LEU A 78 13.55 16.51 -6.98
N SER A 79 13.55 16.01 -8.22
CA SER A 79 14.30 14.82 -8.65
C SER A 79 15.32 15.20 -9.71
N SER A 80 16.43 14.47 -9.78
CA SER A 80 17.41 14.58 -10.85
C SER A 80 17.30 13.37 -11.76
N ASP A 81 17.57 13.56 -13.06
CA ASP A 81 17.57 12.50 -14.09
C ASP A 81 18.53 11.33 -13.78
N PHE A 82 19.48 11.50 -12.87
CA PHE A 82 20.42 10.46 -12.49
C PHE A 82 19.80 9.54 -11.42
N VAL A 83 19.06 8.53 -11.86
CA VAL A 83 18.47 7.51 -10.97
C VAL A 83 19.47 6.37 -10.77
N ASP A 84 20.33 6.48 -9.75
CA ASP A 84 21.05 5.33 -9.20
C ASP A 84 20.05 4.33 -8.55
N PHE A 85 20.47 3.10 -8.25
CA PHE A 85 19.68 2.07 -7.55
C PHE A 85 19.08 2.61 -6.23
N SER A 86 19.78 3.52 -5.56
CA SER A 86 19.27 4.26 -4.39
C SER A 86 18.15 5.26 -4.74
N GLY A 87 18.19 5.88 -5.92
CA GLY A 87 17.15 6.73 -6.48
C GLY A 87 15.86 5.97 -6.81
N PHE A 88 15.97 4.69 -7.20
CA PHE A 88 14.81 3.83 -7.48
C PHE A 88 13.94 3.61 -6.23
N ARG A 89 14.53 3.26 -5.09
CA ARG A 89 13.80 3.06 -3.81
C ARG A 89 13.19 4.36 -3.27
N LYS A 90 13.84 5.51 -3.53
CA LYS A 90 13.33 6.84 -3.13
C LYS A 90 12.15 7.27 -4.02
N ALA A 91 12.19 6.94 -5.32
CA ALA A 91 11.07 7.16 -6.25
C ALA A 91 9.83 6.35 -5.86
N ASP A 92 10.00 5.09 -5.42
CA ASP A 92 8.89 4.26 -4.93
C ASP A 92 8.19 4.85 -3.69
N SER A 93 8.96 5.43 -2.78
CA SER A 93 8.42 6.07 -1.58
C SER A 93 7.56 7.29 -1.95
N PHE A 94 8.05 8.14 -2.85
CA PHE A 94 7.31 9.31 -3.32
C PHE A 94 6.06 8.91 -4.12
N LYS A 95 6.16 7.92 -5.01
CA LYS A 95 5.01 7.37 -5.75
C LYS A 95 3.89 6.91 -4.81
N THR A 96 4.25 6.25 -3.71
CA THR A 96 3.28 5.84 -2.69
C THR A 96 2.60 7.06 -2.04
N ILE A 97 3.33 8.13 -1.75
CA ILE A 97 2.76 9.38 -1.24
C ILE A 97 1.78 10.00 -2.23
N CYS A 98 2.12 10.05 -3.52
CA CYS A 98 1.22 10.55 -4.57
C CYS A 98 -0.10 9.75 -4.63
N GLN A 99 -0.03 8.42 -4.49
CA GLN A 99 -1.22 7.57 -4.47
C GLN A 99 -2.11 7.82 -3.25
N LEU A 100 -1.51 8.15 -2.09
CA LEU A 100 -2.27 8.44 -0.87
C LEU A 100 -2.82 9.87 -0.87
N ALA A 101 -2.12 10.81 -1.51
CA ALA A 101 -2.51 12.21 -1.59
C ALA A 101 -3.88 12.42 -2.23
N SER A 102 -4.30 11.53 -3.15
CA SER A 102 -5.61 11.65 -3.83
C SER A 102 -6.81 11.58 -2.88
N ALA A 103 -6.63 11.04 -1.67
CA ALA A 103 -7.67 10.95 -0.64
C ALA A 103 -7.64 12.13 0.35
N VAL A 104 -6.67 13.03 0.24
CA VAL A 104 -6.46 14.13 1.18
C VAL A 104 -6.96 15.44 0.56
N PRO A 105 -7.96 16.10 1.16
CA PRO A 105 -8.45 17.38 0.65
C PRO A 105 -7.39 18.47 0.83
N ASN A 106 -7.31 19.39 -0.14
CA ASN A 106 -6.35 20.51 -0.11
C ASN A 106 -4.91 20.03 0.10
N PHE A 107 -4.54 18.89 -0.51
CA PHE A 107 -3.18 18.41 -0.53
C PHE A 107 -2.87 17.81 -1.89
N PHE A 108 -1.76 18.23 -2.50
CA PHE A 108 -1.28 17.66 -3.76
C PHE A 108 0.22 17.39 -3.68
N ALA A 109 0.62 16.24 -4.24
CA ALA A 109 2.01 15.85 -4.36
C ALA A 109 2.46 16.01 -5.82
N ALA A 110 3.52 16.78 -6.05
CA ALA A 110 4.06 17.07 -7.38
C ALA A 110 5.55 16.72 -7.45
N GLU A 111 6.04 16.34 -8.63
CA GLU A 111 7.46 16.24 -8.90
C GLU A 111 7.92 17.34 -9.87
N VAL A 112 9.15 17.81 -9.69
CA VAL A 112 9.82 18.71 -10.64
C VAL A 112 11.15 18.05 -11.02
N PRO A 113 11.25 17.43 -12.20
CA PRO A 113 12.49 16.86 -12.68
C PRO A 113 13.46 17.99 -13.05
N VAL A 114 14.74 17.82 -12.69
CA VAL A 114 15.81 18.75 -13.01
C VAL A 114 16.80 18.06 -13.96
N GLN A 115 16.78 18.50 -15.22
CA GLN A 115 17.65 18.00 -16.28
C GLN A 115 18.84 18.95 -16.49
N ARG A 116 20.05 18.36 -16.54
CA ARG A 116 21.30 19.14 -16.69
C ARG A 116 22.10 18.81 -17.94
N PHE A 117 21.76 17.72 -18.61
CA PHE A 117 22.40 17.31 -19.85
C PHE A 117 21.51 17.75 -21.02
N ASN A 118 22.12 18.37 -22.04
CA ASN A 118 21.45 18.98 -23.20
C ASN A 118 20.68 20.27 -22.85
N GLU A 119 19.40 20.33 -23.22
CA GLU A 119 18.50 21.43 -22.88
C GLU A 119 18.21 21.37 -21.39
N LYS A 120 18.85 22.26 -20.63
CA LYS A 120 18.66 22.34 -19.17
C LYS A 120 17.19 22.63 -18.87
N GLU A 121 16.50 21.66 -18.29
CA GLU A 121 15.11 21.79 -17.87
C GLU A 121 15.05 21.99 -16.34
N ASN A 122 14.37 23.04 -15.89
CA ASN A 122 14.15 23.37 -14.48
C ASN A 122 15.42 23.57 -13.63
N ASP A 123 16.60 23.83 -14.23
CA ASP A 123 17.85 24.07 -13.47
C ASP A 123 17.77 25.33 -12.58
N GLU A 124 16.92 26.30 -12.94
CA GLU A 124 16.60 27.47 -12.13
C GLU A 124 15.94 27.12 -10.79
N VAL A 125 15.20 26.01 -10.70
CA VAL A 125 14.58 25.56 -9.45
C VAL A 125 15.66 25.10 -8.48
N ARG A 126 16.65 24.35 -8.97
CA ARG A 126 17.81 23.96 -8.16
C ARG A 126 18.57 25.17 -7.64
N ILE A 127 18.77 26.18 -8.49
CA ILE A 127 19.44 27.43 -8.11
C ILE A 127 18.62 28.17 -7.05
N ARG A 128 17.29 28.30 -7.24
CA ARG A 128 16.37 28.96 -6.31
C ARG A 128 16.41 28.34 -4.91
N PHE A 129 16.48 27.02 -4.82
CA PHE A 129 16.52 26.30 -3.54
C PHE A 129 17.94 26.00 -3.03
N ASN A 130 18.98 26.53 -3.69
CA ASN A 130 20.38 26.33 -3.36
C ASN A 130 20.77 24.84 -3.20
N LEU A 131 20.37 24.02 -4.18
CA LEU A 131 20.56 22.57 -4.15
C LEU A 131 21.76 22.13 -5.01
N THR A 132 22.50 21.13 -4.53
CA THR A 132 23.54 20.40 -5.26
C THR A 132 23.00 19.08 -5.82
N LEU A 133 23.78 18.34 -6.63
CA LEU A 133 23.35 17.01 -7.11
C LEU A 133 23.14 16.00 -5.97
N GLU A 134 23.93 16.13 -4.91
CA GLU A 134 23.91 15.21 -3.77
C GLU A 134 22.69 15.43 -2.88
N ASP A 135 22.06 16.60 -2.95
CA ASP A 135 20.83 16.91 -2.23
C ASP A 135 19.59 16.20 -2.81
N PHE A 136 19.69 15.61 -4.00
CA PHE A 136 18.54 14.96 -4.64
C PHE A 136 18.29 13.54 -4.10
N PRO A 137 17.02 13.13 -3.95
CA PRO A 137 15.81 13.93 -4.11
C PRO A 137 15.59 14.89 -2.92
N ALA A 138 15.17 16.12 -3.23
CA ALA A 138 14.87 17.13 -2.22
C ALA A 138 13.36 17.34 -2.11
N LEU A 139 12.81 17.20 -0.91
CA LEU A 139 11.37 17.25 -0.64
C LEU A 139 11.01 18.53 0.10
N TYR A 140 10.02 19.27 -0.39
CA TYR A 140 9.57 20.55 0.18
C TYR A 140 8.06 20.60 0.35
N LEU A 141 7.60 21.00 1.53
CA LEU A 141 6.19 21.27 1.80
C LEU A 141 5.90 22.77 1.71
N PHE A 142 5.00 23.15 0.79
CA PHE A 142 4.51 24.51 0.61
C PHE A 142 3.13 24.65 1.25
N GLN A 143 3.00 25.62 2.14
CA GLN A 143 1.73 26.07 2.71
C GLN A 143 1.76 27.60 2.70
N ASP A 144 0.59 28.25 2.62
CA ASP A 144 0.52 29.72 2.57
C ASP A 144 1.23 30.39 3.73
N ALA A 145 1.20 29.76 4.91
CA ALA A 145 1.87 30.22 6.12
C ALA A 145 3.39 30.02 6.12
N LEU A 146 3.94 29.17 5.24
CA LEU A 146 5.34 28.73 5.26
C LEU A 146 6.24 29.42 4.23
N GLY A 147 5.69 30.34 3.41
CA GLY A 147 6.49 31.15 2.49
C GLY A 147 7.25 30.31 1.45
N GLU A 148 8.58 30.23 1.59
CA GLU A 148 9.49 29.56 0.64
C GLU A 148 9.46 28.02 0.71
N GLY A 149 8.66 27.44 1.60
CA GLY A 149 8.47 26.00 1.72
C GLY A 149 9.43 25.34 2.70
N LEU A 150 8.94 24.32 3.39
CA LEU A 150 9.65 23.62 4.45
C LEU A 150 10.36 22.37 3.89
N ARG A 151 11.70 22.32 4.00
CA ARG A 151 12.49 21.16 3.58
C ARG A 151 12.25 19.96 4.52
N TYR A 152 12.07 18.79 3.93
CA TYR A 152 12.11 17.51 4.63
C TYR A 152 13.55 17.00 4.69
N THR A 153 14.01 16.63 5.89
CA THR A 153 15.41 16.30 6.17
C THR A 153 15.64 14.90 6.70
N ASP A 154 14.56 14.14 6.94
CA ASP A 154 14.63 12.78 7.45
C ASP A 154 14.77 11.76 6.28
N ALA A 155 14.98 10.48 6.60
CA ALA A 155 15.15 9.44 5.61
C ALA A 155 13.91 9.32 4.70
N VAL A 156 14.12 9.33 3.37
CA VAL A 156 13.07 9.23 2.34
C VAL A 156 12.44 7.83 2.35
N GLN A 157 11.56 7.62 3.31
CA GLN A 157 10.76 6.43 3.52
C GLN A 157 9.31 6.87 3.71
N THR A 158 8.38 6.21 3.03
CA THR A 158 6.95 6.57 3.07
C THR A 158 6.39 6.74 4.49
N PRO A 159 6.68 5.86 5.48
CA PRO A 159 6.20 6.04 6.86
C PRO A 159 6.69 7.33 7.52
N ASN A 160 7.97 7.69 7.33
CA ASN A 160 8.56 8.89 7.93
C ASN A 160 7.97 10.15 7.30
N MET A 161 7.77 10.14 5.98
CA MET A 161 7.12 11.25 5.26
C MET A 161 5.67 11.45 5.71
N ILE A 162 4.88 10.38 5.88
CA ILE A 162 3.50 10.47 6.38
C ILE A 162 3.47 11.03 7.79
N ARG A 163 4.33 10.54 8.70
CA ARG A 163 4.42 11.05 10.07
C ARG A 163 4.76 12.54 10.09
N TRP A 164 5.70 12.95 9.25
CA TRP A 164 6.07 14.35 9.10
C TRP A 164 4.93 15.21 8.56
N LEU A 165 4.25 14.80 7.49
CA LEU A 165 3.09 15.51 6.93
C LEU A 165 1.96 15.67 7.95
N ARG A 166 1.66 14.61 8.72
CA ARG A 166 0.69 14.67 9.83
C ARG A 166 1.09 15.68 10.91
N SER A 167 2.38 15.76 11.25
CA SER A 167 2.90 16.78 12.18
C SER A 167 2.71 18.22 11.68
N LYS A 168 2.47 18.41 10.36
CA LYS A 168 2.18 19.71 9.72
C LYS A 168 0.69 19.93 9.45
N GLY A 169 -0.17 19.11 10.06
CA GLY A 169 -1.62 19.23 9.96
C GLY A 169 -2.23 18.57 8.71
N ILE A 170 -1.43 17.83 7.92
CA ILE A 170 -1.92 17.14 6.73
C ILE A 170 -2.29 15.71 7.13
N LEU A 171 -3.58 15.41 7.16
CA LEU A 171 -4.14 14.13 7.59
C LEU A 171 -3.94 13.04 6.52
N MET A 172 -2.68 12.67 6.28
CA MET A 172 -2.30 11.61 5.35
C MET A 172 -2.85 10.25 5.82
N PRO A 173 -3.42 9.43 4.93
CA PRO A 173 -3.79 8.05 5.24
C PRO A 173 -2.56 7.23 5.65
N SER A 174 -2.78 6.25 6.50
CA SER A 174 -1.72 5.31 6.90
C SER A 174 -1.49 4.25 5.83
N ILE A 175 -0.25 3.76 5.71
CA ILE A 175 0.09 2.68 4.76
C ILE A 175 -0.31 1.32 5.33
N THR A 176 0.06 1.09 6.58
CA THR A 176 -0.15 -0.16 7.31
C THR A 176 -1.41 0.00 8.16
N SER A 177 -1.30 0.76 9.24
CA SER A 177 -2.29 0.88 10.30
C SER A 177 -2.22 2.26 10.93
N ILE A 178 -3.20 2.62 11.74
CA ILE A 178 -3.31 3.93 12.37
C ILE A 178 -2.80 3.81 13.80
N ASP A 179 -1.58 4.26 14.07
CA ASP A 179 -0.89 4.11 15.37
C ASP A 179 -1.75 4.50 16.60
N GLU A 180 -2.51 5.59 16.51
CA GLU A 180 -3.40 6.05 17.60
C GLU A 180 -4.54 5.06 17.88
N LEU A 181 -5.07 4.42 16.84
CA LEU A 181 -6.08 3.36 16.94
C LEU A 181 -5.45 2.03 17.34
N ASP A 182 -4.23 1.72 16.89
CA ASP A 182 -3.50 0.51 17.28
C ASP A 182 -3.25 0.48 18.80
N ALA A 183 -2.87 1.61 19.39
CA ALA A 183 -2.73 1.73 20.84
C ALA A 183 -4.05 1.51 21.59
N LEU A 184 -5.20 1.84 20.98
CA LEU A 184 -6.52 1.51 21.53
C LEU A 184 -6.84 0.03 21.39
N VAL A 185 -6.44 -0.61 20.28
CA VAL A 185 -6.55 -2.06 20.09
C VAL A 185 -5.77 -2.80 21.16
N GLU A 186 -4.53 -2.38 21.46
CA GLU A 186 -3.74 -3.00 22.51
C GLU A 186 -4.40 -2.94 23.88
N ARG A 187 -5.03 -1.82 24.23
CA ARG A 187 -5.79 -1.69 25.48
C ARG A 187 -7.04 -2.57 25.46
N PHE A 188 -7.81 -2.51 24.38
CA PHE A 188 -9.00 -3.34 24.19
C PHE A 188 -8.70 -4.84 24.28
N LEU A 189 -7.60 -5.32 23.70
CA LEU A 189 -7.25 -6.74 23.75
C LEU A 189 -6.82 -7.22 25.16
N ARG A 190 -6.59 -6.32 26.12
CA ARG A 190 -6.24 -6.68 27.51
C ARG A 190 -7.47 -6.92 28.38
N ASP A 191 -8.51 -6.10 28.23
CA ASP A 191 -9.68 -6.12 29.12
C ASP A 191 -11.03 -6.28 28.42
N ALA A 192 -11.06 -6.24 27.08
CA ALA A 192 -12.25 -6.30 26.25
C ALA A 192 -13.33 -5.28 26.66
N ASP A 193 -12.94 -4.11 27.19
CA ASP A 193 -13.90 -3.13 27.68
C ASP A 193 -14.61 -2.40 26.51
N PRO A 194 -15.96 -2.35 26.48
CA PRO A 194 -16.73 -1.61 25.48
C PRO A 194 -16.38 -0.12 25.38
N ARG A 195 -15.84 0.50 26.44
CA ARG A 195 -15.36 1.90 26.43
C ARG A 195 -14.30 2.13 25.36
N HIS A 196 -13.46 1.14 25.09
CA HIS A 196 -12.44 1.23 24.04
C HIS A 196 -13.05 1.28 22.63
N VAL A 197 -14.21 0.65 22.42
CA VAL A 197 -14.93 0.70 21.14
C VAL A 197 -15.37 2.13 20.84
N GLU A 198 -15.93 2.81 21.85
CA GLU A 198 -16.41 4.18 21.68
C GLU A 198 -15.25 5.16 21.50
N GLN A 199 -14.16 4.98 22.26
CA GLN A 199 -12.92 5.75 22.05
C GLN A 199 -12.35 5.55 20.64
N ALA A 200 -12.36 4.32 20.12
CA ALA A 200 -11.92 4.03 18.76
C ALA A 200 -12.84 4.69 17.72
N ARG A 201 -14.16 4.72 17.95
CA ARG A 201 -15.12 5.39 17.06
C ARG A 201 -14.89 6.89 16.99
N GLU A 202 -14.70 7.54 18.14
CA GLU A 202 -14.42 8.97 18.21
C GLU A 202 -13.06 9.31 17.59
N THR A 203 -12.03 8.51 17.88
CA THR A 203 -10.70 8.68 17.28
C THR A 203 -10.72 8.47 15.77
N ALA A 204 -11.50 7.51 15.28
CA ALA A 204 -11.66 7.25 13.84
C ALA A 204 -12.25 8.44 13.07
N LYS A 205 -13.02 9.34 13.71
CA LYS A 205 -13.53 10.56 13.06
C LYS A 205 -12.40 11.50 12.63
N LYS A 206 -11.28 11.54 13.36
CA LYS A 206 -10.08 12.32 12.98
C LYS A 206 -9.44 11.82 11.69
N TYR A 207 -9.62 10.54 11.38
CA TYR A 207 -9.06 9.85 10.22
C TYR A 207 -10.16 9.52 9.20
N SER A 208 -11.17 10.37 9.05
CA SER A 208 -12.33 10.14 8.17
C SER A 208 -11.98 9.92 6.70
N THR A 209 -10.82 10.39 6.26
CA THR A 209 -10.26 10.18 4.92
C THR A 209 -9.59 8.81 4.75
N ASP A 210 -9.24 8.11 5.84
CA ASP A 210 -8.61 6.80 5.80
C ASP A 210 -9.68 5.69 5.83
N PRO A 211 -9.82 4.88 4.78
CA PRO A 211 -10.83 3.81 4.73
C PRO A 211 -10.64 2.74 5.83
N LYS A 212 -9.46 2.69 6.48
CA LYS A 212 -9.18 1.79 7.60
C LYS A 212 -9.80 2.23 8.91
N ALA A 213 -9.93 3.54 9.16
CA ALA A 213 -10.40 4.08 10.43
C ALA A 213 -11.72 3.46 10.93
N PRO A 214 -12.79 3.33 10.12
CA PRO A 214 -14.04 2.72 10.58
C PRO A 214 -13.96 1.20 10.80
N ILE A 215 -12.90 0.53 10.34
CA ILE A 215 -12.73 -0.92 10.47
C ILE A 215 -12.34 -1.30 11.91
N TYR A 216 -11.65 -0.42 12.63
CA TYR A 216 -11.21 -0.65 14.01
C TYR A 216 -12.37 -0.90 14.97
N ALA A 217 -13.27 0.10 15.11
CA ALA A 217 -14.42 -0.01 15.99
C ALA A 217 -15.32 -1.20 15.61
N LYS A 218 -15.57 -1.42 14.32
CA LYS A 218 -16.35 -2.58 13.82
C LYS A 218 -15.70 -3.92 14.14
N THR A 219 -14.38 -4.00 14.18
CA THR A 219 -13.67 -5.24 14.51
C THR A 219 -13.73 -5.49 16.01
N MET A 220 -13.58 -4.45 16.85
CA MET A 220 -13.78 -4.56 18.30
C MET A 220 -15.19 -5.01 18.66
N GLU A 221 -16.23 -4.44 18.04
CA GLU A 221 -17.63 -4.86 18.22
C GLU A 221 -17.80 -6.36 17.93
N LYS A 222 -17.25 -6.83 16.81
CA LYS A 222 -17.33 -8.25 16.45
C LYS A 222 -16.54 -9.16 17.38
N ILE A 223 -15.46 -8.67 17.99
CA ILE A 223 -14.73 -9.42 19.02
C ILE A 223 -15.61 -9.56 20.27
N LEU A 224 -16.34 -8.52 20.66
CA LEU A 224 -17.30 -8.61 21.78
C LEU A 224 -18.46 -9.57 21.47
N GLU A 225 -18.93 -9.61 20.23
CA GLU A 225 -20.04 -10.49 19.81
C GLU A 225 -19.62 -11.96 19.60
N LYS A 226 -18.45 -12.19 18.99
CA LYS A 226 -18.03 -13.51 18.49
C LYS A 226 -16.85 -14.11 19.25
N GLY A 227 -16.23 -13.35 20.13
CA GLY A 227 -15.05 -13.74 20.90
C GLY A 227 -13.71 -13.34 20.25
N ALA A 228 -12.64 -13.51 21.03
CA ALA A 228 -11.29 -13.07 20.71
C ALA A 228 -10.66 -13.75 19.47
N GLY A 229 -11.18 -14.89 19.03
CA GLY A 229 -10.70 -15.62 17.83
C GLY A 229 -11.21 -15.06 16.50
N TYR A 230 -12.20 -14.15 16.52
CA TYR A 230 -12.79 -13.60 15.29
C TYR A 230 -11.76 -12.98 14.31
N PRO A 231 -10.77 -12.18 14.76
CA PRO A 231 -9.82 -11.55 13.86
C PRO A 231 -9.00 -12.56 13.05
N GLN A 232 -8.58 -13.67 13.67
CA GLN A 232 -7.79 -14.73 13.04
C GLN A 232 -8.60 -15.41 11.94
N ASP A 233 -9.82 -15.84 12.25
CA ASP A 233 -10.74 -16.46 11.29
C ASP A 233 -11.02 -15.53 10.10
N GLU A 234 -11.21 -14.24 10.39
CA GLU A 234 -11.48 -13.25 9.36
C GLU A 234 -10.27 -12.99 8.46
N VAL A 235 -9.04 -13.04 8.99
CA VAL A 235 -7.81 -12.96 8.17
C VAL A 235 -7.74 -14.13 7.20
N VAL A 236 -7.92 -15.36 7.67
CA VAL A 236 -7.89 -16.57 6.83
C VAL A 236 -8.96 -16.47 5.74
N ARG A 237 -10.17 -16.07 6.10
CA ARG A 237 -11.28 -15.89 5.15
C ARG A 237 -10.98 -14.84 4.08
N VAL A 238 -10.42 -13.69 4.48
CA VAL A 238 -10.07 -12.61 3.55
C VAL A 238 -8.94 -13.03 2.61
N MET A 239 -7.91 -13.71 3.12
CA MET A 239 -6.81 -14.23 2.30
C MET A 239 -7.31 -15.24 1.25
N LYS A 240 -8.20 -16.16 1.63
CA LYS A 240 -8.80 -17.12 0.69
C LYS A 240 -9.59 -16.43 -0.42
N ILE A 241 -10.30 -15.34 -0.10
CA ILE A 241 -11.00 -14.54 -1.12
C ILE A 241 -9.99 -13.88 -2.06
N LEU A 242 -8.91 -13.31 -1.54
CA LEU A 242 -7.88 -12.63 -2.33
C LEU A 242 -7.12 -13.56 -3.28
N GLN A 243 -7.02 -14.85 -2.98
CA GLN A 243 -6.47 -15.87 -3.88
C GLN A 243 -7.38 -16.14 -5.09
N GLY A 244 -8.69 -15.88 -4.98
CA GLY A 244 -9.64 -16.03 -6.06
C GLY A 244 -9.66 -14.87 -7.06
N LYS A 245 -10.54 -14.97 -8.06
CA LYS A 245 -10.86 -13.86 -8.96
C LYS A 245 -11.68 -12.81 -8.19
N VAL A 246 -11.08 -11.66 -7.95
CA VAL A 246 -11.71 -10.55 -7.20
C VAL A 246 -11.57 -9.26 -8.01
N HIS A 247 -12.67 -8.50 -8.08
CA HIS A 247 -12.69 -7.19 -8.72
C HIS A 247 -11.62 -6.25 -8.12
N PRO A 248 -10.91 -5.41 -8.90
CA PRO A 248 -9.82 -4.58 -8.41
C PRO A 248 -10.17 -3.71 -7.19
N GLN A 249 -11.33 -3.04 -7.23
CA GLN A 249 -11.79 -2.23 -6.09
C GLN A 249 -12.01 -3.08 -4.83
N LYS A 250 -12.63 -4.26 -4.99
CA LYS A 250 -12.90 -5.15 -3.86
C LYS A 250 -11.60 -5.73 -3.29
N ARG A 251 -10.61 -6.00 -4.15
CA ARG A 251 -9.25 -6.42 -3.75
C ARG A 251 -8.58 -5.32 -2.91
N LYS A 252 -8.72 -4.06 -3.30
CA LYS A 252 -8.23 -2.90 -2.52
C LYS A 252 -8.90 -2.81 -1.15
N ASP A 253 -10.23 -2.86 -1.09
CA ASP A 253 -10.97 -2.78 0.17
C ASP A 253 -10.64 -3.94 1.13
N LEU A 254 -10.52 -5.16 0.58
CA LEU A 254 -10.11 -6.34 1.33
C LEU A 254 -8.64 -6.23 1.80
N GLY A 255 -7.77 -5.63 1.00
CA GLY A 255 -6.39 -5.34 1.38
C GLY A 255 -6.30 -4.36 2.56
N GLU A 256 -7.05 -3.25 2.51
CA GLU A 256 -7.11 -2.30 3.63
C GLU A 256 -7.67 -2.94 4.90
N LYS A 257 -8.73 -3.74 4.76
CA LYS A 257 -9.28 -4.51 5.88
C LYS A 257 -8.27 -5.50 6.46
N LEU A 258 -7.52 -6.19 5.61
CA LEU A 258 -6.53 -7.18 6.04
C LEU A 258 -5.43 -6.52 6.89
N LYS A 259 -4.99 -5.31 6.54
CA LYS A 259 -4.00 -4.58 7.32
C LYS A 259 -4.47 -4.29 8.75
N VAL A 260 -5.72 -3.85 8.91
CA VAL A 260 -6.31 -3.61 10.24
C VAL A 260 -6.49 -4.91 11.01
N LEU A 261 -7.02 -5.96 10.37
CA LEU A 261 -7.24 -7.25 11.04
C LEU A 261 -5.93 -7.84 11.59
N LYS A 262 -4.80 -7.65 10.91
CA LYS A 262 -3.49 -8.10 11.39
C LYS A 262 -3.10 -7.47 12.74
N VAL A 263 -3.46 -6.21 12.98
CA VAL A 263 -3.25 -5.53 14.28
C VAL A 263 -4.02 -6.24 15.39
N PHE A 264 -5.29 -6.57 15.15
CA PHE A 264 -6.15 -7.26 16.13
C PHE A 264 -5.73 -8.70 16.38
N ALA A 265 -5.39 -9.40 15.32
CA ALA A 265 -5.12 -10.82 15.37
C ALA A 265 -3.73 -11.12 15.96
N ARG A 266 -2.89 -10.08 16.17
CA ARG A 266 -1.45 -10.19 16.51
C ARG A 266 -0.75 -11.24 15.65
N LEU A 267 -1.19 -11.30 14.40
CA LEU A 267 -0.76 -12.28 13.43
C LEU A 267 0.58 -11.83 12.92
N GLU A 268 1.61 -12.18 13.67
CA GLU A 268 2.97 -12.21 13.17
C GLU A 268 3.09 -13.41 12.22
N ALA A 269 4.04 -13.32 11.30
CA ALA A 269 4.36 -14.50 10.53
C ALA A 269 4.94 -15.55 11.48
N CYS A 270 4.77 -16.82 11.13
CA CYS A 270 5.31 -17.93 11.91
C CYS A 270 6.85 -17.89 12.00
N ASP A 271 7.51 -16.98 11.29
CA ASP A 271 8.92 -16.68 11.47
C ASP A 271 9.24 -16.06 12.84
N VAL A 272 8.30 -15.35 13.48
CA VAL A 272 8.46 -14.81 14.84
C VAL A 272 7.97 -15.79 15.91
N TYR A 273 7.04 -16.69 15.58
CA TYR A 273 6.57 -17.72 16.51
C TYR A 273 7.70 -18.69 16.89
N GLU A 274 7.98 -18.88 18.18
CA GLU A 274 8.95 -19.87 18.65
C GLU A 274 8.28 -21.24 18.80
N CYS A 275 8.78 -22.23 18.05
CA CYS A 275 8.28 -23.59 18.17
C CYS A 275 8.67 -24.19 19.54
N PRO A 276 7.75 -24.91 20.21
CA PRO A 276 8.05 -25.64 21.43
C PRO A 276 9.23 -26.61 21.25
N ALA A 277 9.86 -26.99 22.37
CA ALA A 277 10.99 -27.91 22.36
C ALA A 277 10.65 -29.19 21.57
N GLY A 278 11.55 -29.57 20.67
CA GLY A 278 11.36 -30.74 19.82
C GLY A 278 10.46 -30.52 18.62
N TYR A 279 10.00 -29.31 18.30
CA TYR A 279 9.31 -28.98 17.05
C TYR A 279 10.18 -28.11 16.15
N GLU A 280 10.03 -28.25 14.83
CA GLU A 280 10.71 -27.45 13.82
C GLU A 280 9.75 -26.45 13.17
N LYS A 281 10.26 -25.27 12.77
CA LYS A 281 9.47 -24.31 11.98
C LYS A 281 9.14 -24.90 10.61
N ARG A 282 7.92 -24.64 10.13
CA ARG A 282 7.54 -24.99 8.75
C ARG A 282 8.35 -24.18 7.74
N PHE A 283 8.68 -24.76 6.59
CA PHE A 283 9.31 -24.00 5.52
C PHE A 283 8.39 -22.88 5.04
N GLY A 284 8.99 -21.75 4.69
CA GLY A 284 8.22 -20.57 4.33
C GLY A 284 7.41 -19.99 5.50
N ALA A 285 7.79 -20.24 6.76
CA ALA A 285 7.14 -19.68 7.95
C ALA A 285 6.92 -18.16 7.87
N ALA A 286 7.82 -17.41 7.21
CA ALA A 286 7.66 -15.97 6.94
C ALA A 286 6.42 -15.62 6.08
N GLY A 287 5.91 -16.57 5.29
CA GLY A 287 4.68 -16.46 4.50
C GLY A 287 3.46 -17.14 5.13
N ILE A 288 3.65 -17.87 6.24
CA ILE A 288 2.58 -18.53 6.99
C ILE A 288 2.17 -17.60 8.14
N ILE A 289 0.89 -17.33 8.25
CA ILE A 289 0.34 -16.50 9.30
C ILE A 289 -0.29 -17.39 10.35
N GLY A 290 0.25 -17.39 11.57
CA GLY A 290 -0.20 -18.26 12.66
C GLY A 290 0.40 -17.85 14.00
N ILE A 291 -0.26 -18.26 15.08
CA ILE A 291 0.17 -18.00 16.47
C ILE A 291 0.16 -19.28 17.32
N ASP A 292 -0.02 -20.43 16.69
CA ASP A 292 -0.12 -21.73 17.33
C ASP A 292 0.86 -22.72 16.70
N ARG A 293 1.21 -23.74 17.49
CA ARG A 293 2.16 -24.79 17.14
C ARG A 293 1.76 -25.51 15.86
N ASP A 294 0.48 -25.83 15.69
CA ASP A 294 0.03 -26.70 14.61
C ASP A 294 0.09 -25.97 13.25
N THR A 295 -0.16 -24.65 13.27
CA THR A 295 -0.03 -23.76 12.12
C THR A 295 1.42 -23.42 11.79
N CYS A 296 2.26 -23.14 12.79
CA CYS A 296 3.62 -22.61 12.57
C CYS A 296 4.73 -23.67 12.56
N CYS A 297 4.49 -24.82 13.18
CA CYS A 297 5.50 -25.82 13.41
C CYS A 297 5.11 -27.18 12.80
N LYS A 298 6.12 -28.02 12.65
CA LYS A 298 6.02 -29.43 12.28
C LYS A 298 6.85 -30.27 13.25
N PRO A 299 6.46 -31.53 13.51
CA PRO A 299 7.34 -32.42 14.25
C PRO A 299 8.62 -32.68 13.43
N PRO A 300 9.77 -32.89 14.11
CA PRO A 300 11.02 -33.24 13.47
C PRO A 300 10.85 -34.60 12.83
N CYS A 301 11.45 -34.71 11.66
CA CYS A 301 11.37 -35.91 10.86
C CYS A 301 12.74 -36.21 10.28
N GLN A 302 13.00 -37.49 10.05
CA GLN A 302 14.27 -37.95 9.53
C GLN A 302 14.03 -38.84 8.32
N SER A 303 14.79 -38.58 7.26
CA SER A 303 14.81 -39.42 6.07
C SER A 303 15.46 -40.78 6.37
N THR A 304 15.02 -41.83 5.67
CA THR A 304 15.39 -43.24 5.93
C THR A 304 16.06 -43.95 4.75
N GLU A 305 16.62 -43.18 3.81
CA GLU A 305 17.32 -43.67 2.62
C GLU A 305 18.68 -44.31 2.90
N GLY A 306 19.40 -43.85 3.92
CA GLY A 306 20.78 -44.28 4.13
C GLY A 306 21.66 -43.94 2.92
N ASP A 307 22.25 -44.95 2.29
CA ASP A 307 23.11 -44.79 1.09
C ASP A 307 22.33 -45.00 -0.24
N GLU A 308 21.03 -45.29 -0.17
CA GLU A 308 20.17 -45.46 -1.34
C GLU A 308 19.91 -44.11 -2.03
N HIS A 309 19.75 -44.14 -3.35
CA HIS A 309 19.55 -42.97 -4.19
C HIS A 309 18.65 -43.28 -5.40
N ASP A 310 18.09 -42.22 -5.98
CA ASP A 310 17.24 -42.30 -7.16
C ASP A 310 18.03 -42.68 -8.43
N ALA A 311 17.34 -42.81 -9.57
CA ALA A 311 17.96 -43.17 -10.85
C ALA A 311 18.97 -42.13 -11.38
N GLN A 312 18.96 -40.91 -10.85
CA GLN A 312 19.89 -39.83 -11.21
C GLN A 312 21.05 -39.68 -10.22
N GLY A 313 21.07 -40.47 -9.13
CA GLY A 313 22.06 -40.36 -8.08
C GLY A 313 21.72 -39.34 -7.00
N HIS A 314 20.47 -38.86 -6.94
CA HIS A 314 20.03 -37.96 -5.89
C HIS A 314 19.54 -38.72 -4.66
N HIS A 315 19.99 -38.25 -3.49
CA HIS A 315 19.53 -38.69 -2.18
C HIS A 315 18.34 -37.85 -1.70
N CYS A 316 17.86 -38.12 -0.49
CA CYS A 316 16.73 -37.41 0.10
C CYS A 316 16.95 -35.90 0.30
N ASP A 317 18.20 -35.44 0.36
CA ASP A 317 18.54 -34.02 0.36
C ASP A 317 18.03 -33.28 -0.89
N TYR A 318 17.88 -33.98 -2.01
CA TYR A 318 17.30 -33.43 -3.23
C TYR A 318 15.79 -33.28 -3.15
N TYR A 319 15.09 -34.19 -2.44
CA TYR A 319 13.63 -34.24 -2.31
C TYR A 319 13.12 -33.43 -1.10
N ASP A 320 13.57 -32.18 -1.02
CA ASP A 320 13.22 -31.23 0.04
C ASP A 320 11.85 -30.55 -0.18
N GLU A 321 11.49 -29.61 0.68
CA GLU A 321 10.19 -28.90 0.62
C GLU A 321 9.98 -28.09 -0.67
N ARG A 322 11.03 -27.82 -1.46
CA ARG A 322 10.97 -27.07 -2.73
C ARG A 322 10.76 -27.99 -3.94
N THR A 323 11.27 -29.20 -3.87
CA THR A 323 11.25 -30.20 -4.95
C THR A 323 10.26 -31.33 -4.68
N VAL A 324 9.47 -31.24 -3.61
CA VAL A 324 8.44 -32.23 -3.24
C VAL A 324 7.44 -32.56 -4.37
N GLN A 325 7.30 -31.69 -5.38
CA GLN A 325 6.47 -31.94 -6.56
C GLN A 325 7.03 -33.02 -7.49
N GLU A 326 8.34 -33.24 -7.46
CA GLU A 326 9.07 -34.27 -8.23
C GLU A 326 9.13 -35.60 -7.47
N CYS A 327 8.38 -35.71 -6.37
CA CYS A 327 8.43 -36.85 -5.47
C CYS A 327 7.93 -38.13 -6.15
N GLY A 328 8.84 -39.10 -6.32
CA GLY A 328 8.55 -40.40 -6.90
C GLY A 328 8.83 -40.50 -8.41
N ASP A 329 9.25 -39.40 -9.05
CA ASP A 329 9.47 -39.38 -10.50
C ASP A 329 10.66 -40.23 -10.95
N TRP A 330 11.67 -40.38 -10.09
CA TRP A 330 12.93 -41.06 -10.39
C TRP A 330 13.21 -42.26 -9.47
N ASP A 331 12.18 -42.75 -8.79
CA ASP A 331 12.28 -43.86 -7.82
C ASP A 331 12.92 -45.11 -8.44
N THR A 332 13.71 -45.80 -7.63
CA THR A 332 14.29 -47.11 -7.97
C THR A 332 13.66 -48.22 -7.11
N MET A 333 14.12 -49.46 -7.29
CA MET A 333 13.66 -50.56 -6.44
C MET A 333 14.11 -50.39 -4.98
N GLY A 334 15.30 -49.82 -4.77
CA GLY A 334 15.91 -49.59 -3.45
C GLY A 334 15.57 -48.23 -2.85
N PHE A 335 15.32 -47.22 -3.68
CA PHE A 335 15.02 -45.87 -3.25
C PHE A 335 13.61 -45.45 -3.65
N ARG A 336 12.76 -45.19 -2.66
CA ARG A 336 11.41 -44.66 -2.87
C ARG A 336 11.26 -43.34 -2.13
N ALA A 337 11.36 -42.23 -2.86
CA ALA A 337 11.39 -40.89 -2.28
C ALA A 337 10.15 -40.63 -1.41
N ASN A 338 8.97 -41.08 -1.87
CA ASN A 338 7.70 -40.92 -1.13
C ASN A 338 7.58 -41.72 0.17
N ARG A 339 8.45 -42.72 0.38
CA ARG A 339 8.48 -43.53 1.62
C ARG A 339 9.67 -43.23 2.51
N MET A 340 10.74 -42.69 1.94
CA MET A 340 12.01 -42.48 2.62
C MET A 340 12.25 -41.02 2.97
N CYS A 341 11.67 -40.07 2.24
CA CYS A 341 11.90 -38.64 2.45
C CYS A 341 10.77 -37.75 1.96
N CYS A 342 10.84 -37.20 0.73
CA CYS A 342 9.94 -36.17 0.20
C CYS A 342 9.41 -35.24 1.30
N ALA A 343 10.35 -34.53 1.93
CA ALA A 343 10.14 -33.66 3.07
C ALA A 343 9.13 -34.17 4.12
N CYS A 344 9.27 -35.44 4.46
CA CYS A 344 8.55 -36.22 5.46
C CYS A 344 7.04 -36.32 5.35
N GLY A 345 6.57 -36.38 4.10
CA GLY A 345 5.51 -37.31 3.75
C GLY A 345 5.94 -38.79 3.68
N GLY A 346 7.24 -39.10 3.87
CA GLY A 346 7.85 -40.41 4.09
C GLY A 346 9.15 -40.33 4.93
N GLY A 347 9.58 -41.41 5.59
CA GLY A 347 10.64 -41.43 6.60
C GLY A 347 10.10 -41.70 8.03
N VAL A 348 10.81 -41.27 9.07
CA VAL A 348 10.36 -41.41 10.48
C VAL A 348 10.05 -40.05 11.11
N THR A 349 8.83 -39.89 11.62
CA THR A 349 8.44 -38.73 12.45
C THR A 349 8.70 -39.05 13.91
N ARG A 350 9.38 -38.14 14.63
CA ARG A 350 9.54 -38.25 16.08
C ARG A 350 8.55 -37.28 16.72
N MET A 351 7.48 -37.80 17.30
CA MET A 351 6.60 -36.97 18.13
C MET A 351 7.35 -36.63 19.41
N PRO A 352 7.52 -35.34 19.75
CA PRO A 352 8.01 -34.95 21.06
C PRO A 352 7.02 -35.45 22.12
N GLN A 353 7.52 -36.00 23.23
CA GLN A 353 6.64 -36.35 24.35
C GLN A 353 6.15 -35.04 24.97
N ASP A 354 4.83 -34.85 25.01
CA ASP A 354 4.20 -33.76 25.77
C ASP A 354 4.37 -34.10 27.26
N ASP A 355 5.28 -33.42 27.96
CA ASP A 355 5.45 -33.51 29.42
C ASP A 355 4.38 -32.72 30.19
#